data_AF-H0A8D4-F1
#
_entry.id   AF-H0A8D4-F1
#
_cell.length_a   1.000
_cell.length_b   1.000
_cell.length_c   1.000
_cell.angle_alpha   90.00
_cell.angle_beta   90.00
_cell.angle_gamma   90.00
#
_symmetry.space_group_name_H-M   'P 1'
#
loop_
_entity.id
_entity.type
_entity.pdbx_description
1 polymer ?
#
loop_
_entity_poly.entity_id
_entity_poly.type
_entity_poly.pdbx_seq_one_letter_code
_entity_poly.pdbx_strand_id
1 'polypeptide(L)' 'MPQRWLILADDLTGAADCAIAFARRGLEASVGWHGAEEASQRLAPAGAVLAVDADSRRLPP' A
#
# COMPACT_ATOMS: atom_id res chain seq x y z
N MET A 1 0.29 -20.87 -0.64
CA MET A 1 0.60 -19.75 -1.56
C MET A 1 0.98 -18.55 -0.72
N PRO A 2 2.06 -17.83 -1.06
CA PRO A 2 2.40 -16.61 -0.33
C PRO A 2 1.30 -15.56 -0.53
N GLN A 3 0.77 -15.02 0.56
CA GLN A 3 -0.28 -14.00 0.53
C GLN A 3 0.31 -12.65 0.10
N ARG A 4 -0.32 -12.00 -0.88
CA ARG A 4 -0.05 -10.59 -1.23
C ARG A 4 -1.16 -9.73 -0.65
N TRP A 5 -0.82 -8.61 -0.05
CA TRP A 5 -1.77 -7.71 0.58
C TRP A 5 -1.87 -6.40 -0.20
N LEU A 6 -3.10 -5.96 -0.47
CA LEU A 6 -3.41 -4.62 -0.96
C LEU A 6 -4.20 -3.89 0.13
N ILE A 7 -3.75 -2.70 0.47
CA ILE A 7 -4.42 -1.79 1.40
C ILE A 7 -4.78 -0.55 0.60
N LEU A 8 -6.04 -0.14 0.63
CA LEU A 8 -6.51 1.08 0.00
C LEU A 8 -6.96 2.05 1.10
N ALA A 9 -6.22 3.15 1.26
CA ALA A 9 -6.54 4.20 2.21
C ALA A 9 -7.08 5.43 1.49
N ASP A 10 -7.96 6.18 2.16
CA ASP A 10 -8.54 7.42 1.62
C ASP A 10 -7.57 8.62 1.70
N ASP A 11 -6.46 8.47 2.43
CA ASP A 11 -5.37 9.44 2.51
C ASP A 11 -3.98 8.78 2.68
N LEU A 12 -2.95 9.61 2.52
CA LEU A 12 -1.56 9.20 2.65
C LEU A 12 -1.18 8.73 4.05
N THR A 13 -1.71 9.37 5.10
CA THR A 13 -1.37 9.01 6.48
C THR A 13 -1.87 7.61 6.81
N GLY A 14 -3.11 7.28 6.46
CA GLY A 14 -3.67 5.94 6.63
C GLY A 14 -2.89 4.88 5.84
N ALA A 15 -2.49 5.17 4.61
CA ALA A 15 -1.67 4.26 3.82
C ALA A 15 -0.31 3.97 4.49
N ALA A 16 0.37 5.02 4.97
CA ALA A 16 1.67 4.91 5.62
C ALA A 16 1.61 4.15 6.94
N ASP A 17 0.63 4.45 7.80
CA ASP A 17 0.45 3.77 9.08
C ASP A 17 0.23 2.27 8.90
N CYS A 18 -0.59 1.90 7.92
CA CYS A 18 -0.78 0.51 7.53
C CYS A 18 0.54 -0.14 7.08
N ALA A 19 1.27 0.45 6.13
CA ALA A 19 2.52 -0.11 5.65
C ALA A 19 3.55 -0.30 6.80
N ILE A 20 3.67 0.67 7.70
CA ILE A 20 4.55 0.60 8.88
C ILE A 20 4.13 -0.54 9.81
N ALA A 21 2.84 -0.75 10.04
CA ALA A 21 2.35 -1.84 10.88
C ALA A 21 2.76 -3.22 10.34
N PHE A 22 2.69 -3.41 9.02
CA PHE A 22 3.15 -4.64 8.36
C PHE A 22 4.68 -4.76 8.37
N ALA A 23 5.41 -3.68 8.11
CA ALA A 23 6.87 -3.67 8.20
C ALA A 23 7.39 -4.04 9.60
N ARG A 24 6.70 -3.57 10.66
CA ARG A 24 6.99 -3.97 12.06
C ARG A 24 6.77 -5.46 12.34
N ARG A 25 6.11 -6.19 11.45
CA ARG A 25 5.93 -7.65 11.50
C ARG A 25 6.89 -8.41 10.57
N GLY A 26 7.87 -7.73 9.99
CA GLY A 26 8.88 -8.33 9.11
C GLY A 26 8.41 -8.57 7.68
N LEU A 27 7.30 -7.94 7.26
CA LEU A 27 6.80 -8.03 5.90
C LEU A 27 7.38 -6.89 5.05
N GLU A 28 7.68 -7.18 3.79
CA GLU A 28 8.05 -6.16 2.82
C GLU A 28 6.81 -5.32 2.49
N ALA A 29 6.83 -4.05 2.87
CA ALA A 29 5.69 -3.14 2.71
C ALA A 29 6.11 -1.86 1.97
N SER A 30 5.30 -1.45 1.00
CA SER A 30 5.47 -0.22 0.24
C SER A 30 4.21 0.64 0.28
N VAL A 31 4.41 1.96 0.15
CA VAL A 31 3.34 2.95 0.00
C VAL A 31 3.37 3.47 -1.44
N GLY A 32 2.22 3.46 -2.11
CA GLY A 32 2.03 4.03 -3.44
C GLY A 32 0.99 5.15 -3.44
N TRP A 33 1.11 6.07 -4.40
CA TRP A 33 0.15 7.15 -4.66
C TRP A 33 0.05 7.37 -6.18
N HIS A 34 -0.80 8.30 -6.62
CA HIS A 34 -1.02 8.61 -8.03
C HIS A 34 0.30 8.75 -8.82
N GLY A 35 0.44 8.01 -9.92
CA GLY A 35 1.64 7.98 -10.76
C GLY A 35 2.69 6.93 -10.37
N ALA A 36 2.49 6.16 -9.31
CA ALA A 36 3.39 5.08 -8.89
C ALA A 36 3.19 3.77 -9.68
N GLU A 37 2.89 3.84 -10.99
CA GLU A 37 2.76 2.64 -11.84
C GLU A 37 4.01 1.76 -11.75
N GLU A 38 5.19 2.38 -11.61
CA GLU A 38 6.49 1.71 -11.48
C GLU A 38 6.63 0.89 -10.18
N ALA A 39 5.97 1.29 -9.08
CA ALA A 39 6.03 0.56 -7.81
C ALA A 39 5.18 -0.73 -7.85
N SER A 40 4.11 -0.74 -8.66
CA SER A 40 3.24 -1.91 -8.85
C SER A 40 3.77 -2.94 -9.86
N GLN A 41 4.61 -2.50 -10.81
CA GLN A 41 5.11 -3.32 -11.91
C GLN A 41 6.31 -4.19 -11.55
N ARG A 42 7.07 -3.85 -10.49
CA ARG A 42 7.96 -4.82 -9.87
C ARG A 42 7.08 -5.80 -9.12
N LEU A 43 6.91 -7.01 -9.67
CA LEU A 43 6.25 -8.14 -9.02
C LEU A 43 6.75 -8.22 -7.59
N ALA A 44 5.99 -7.64 -6.67
CA ALA A 44 6.38 -7.59 -5.28
C ALA A 44 6.49 -9.04 -4.82
N PRO A 45 7.57 -9.41 -4.12
CA PRO A 45 7.79 -10.78 -3.72
C PRO A 45 6.54 -11.37 -3.06
N ALA A 46 6.38 -12.67 -3.22
CA ALA A 46 5.58 -13.50 -2.35
C ALA A 46 5.60 -13.01 -0.88
N GLY A 47 4.50 -12.43 -0.37
CA GLY A 47 4.45 -11.88 1.00
C GLY A 47 4.43 -10.35 1.09
N ALA A 48 4.58 -9.64 -0.03
CA ALA A 48 4.62 -8.18 -0.04
C ALA A 48 3.26 -7.51 0.20
N VAL A 49 3.32 -6.32 0.78
CA VAL A 49 2.20 -5.47 1.15
C VAL A 49 2.30 -4.16 0.37
N LEU A 50 1.24 -3.81 -0.37
CA LEU A 50 1.14 -2.51 -1.04
C LEU A 50 0.00 -1.72 -0.38
N ALA A 51 0.33 -0.57 0.20
CA ALA A 51 -0.65 0.39 0.68
C ALA A 51 -0.77 1.56 -0.29
N VAL A 52 -1.97 1.88 -0.74
CA VAL A 52 -2.25 2.91 -1.75
C VAL A 52 -3.03 4.05 -1.13
N ASP A 53 -2.53 5.27 -1.31
CA ASP A 53 -3.28 6.51 -1.09
C ASP A 53 -4.20 6.78 -2.28
N ALA A 54 -5.51 6.77 -2.02
CA ALA A 54 -6.53 7.10 -3.02
C ALA A 54 -6.81 8.60 -3.14
N ASP A 55 -6.29 9.45 -2.22
CA ASP A 55 -6.63 10.88 -2.07
C ASP A 55 -8.14 11.15 -2.19
N SER A 56 -8.94 10.25 -1.63
CA SER A 56 -10.38 10.21 -1.85
C SER A 56 -11.20 10.80 -0.70
N ARG A 57 -10.57 11.11 0.44
CA ARG A 57 -11.26 11.59 1.66
C ARG A 57 -12.22 12.77 1.43
N ARG A 58 -11.91 13.63 0.46
CA ARG A 58 -12.68 14.85 0.16
C ARG A 58 -13.57 14.72 -1.08
N LEU A 59 -13.63 13.54 -1.69
CA LEU A 59 -14.46 13.29 -2.87
C LEU A 59 -15.92 13.00 -2.47
N PRO A 60 -16.89 13.33 -3.34
CA PRO A 60 -18.26 12.88 -3.18
C PRO A 60 -18.37 11.34 -3.29
N PRO A 61 -19.36 10.72 -2.63
CA PRO A 61 -19.59 9.28 -2.70
C PRO A 61 -20.08 8.79 -4.08
#